data_AF-A0A1Z8WTG5-F1
#
_entry.id   AF-A0A1Z8WTG5-F1
#
_cell.length_a   1.000
_cell.length_b   1.000
_cell.length_c   1.000
_cell.angle_alpha   90.00
_cell.angle_beta   90.00
_cell.angle_gamma   90.00
#
_symmetry.space_group_name_H-M   'P 1'
#
loop_
_entity.id
_entity.type
_entity.pdbx_description
1 polymer ?
#
loop_
_entity_poly.entity_id
_entity_poly.type
_entity_poly.pdbx_seq_one_letter_code
_entity_poly.pdbx_strand_id
1 'polypeptide(L)'
;MKHLRQYIRRILSEEAIRIGASEQKSDSGNLKGFMDEYESQSKRNPIGMPGERYWYMGEIDGKYCLVITNLFIDKQRNNIKWSSIQLVPPGACEGQGFASKIMNTITSLADKHGVTLRLDVEPFGQESLTDEDLFSWYSRNGFVKSDDYYDVMERLPNGGNT
;
A
#
# COMPACT_ATOMS: atom_id res chain seq x y z
N MET A 1 -0.56 -24.57 47.38
CA MET A 1 0.20 -24.94 46.17
C MET A 1 -0.66 -25.53 45.03
N LYS A 2 -1.71 -26.34 45.29
CA LYS A 2 -2.60 -26.87 44.21
C LYS A 2 -3.39 -25.79 43.44
N HIS A 3 -3.89 -24.76 44.12
CA HIS A 3 -4.71 -23.72 43.48
C HIS A 3 -3.91 -22.80 42.54
N LEU A 4 -2.65 -22.50 42.85
CA LEU A 4 -1.79 -21.68 41.99
C LEU A 4 -1.49 -22.38 40.65
N ARG A 5 -1.28 -23.71 40.66
CA ARG A 5 -1.06 -24.49 39.43
C ARG A 5 -2.30 -24.55 38.54
N GLN A 6 -3.50 -24.58 39.13
CA GLN A 6 -4.76 -24.53 38.36
C GLN A 6 -5.00 -23.15 37.76
N TYR A 7 -4.70 -22.09 38.51
CA TYR A 7 -4.80 -20.71 38.02
C TYR A 7 -3.83 -20.44 36.86
N ILE A 8 -2.56 -20.85 37.00
CA ILE A 8 -1.56 -20.71 35.92
C ILE A 8 -1.96 -21.53 34.68
N ARG A 9 -2.45 -22.77 34.85
CA ARG A 9 -2.95 -23.56 33.72
C ARG A 9 -4.14 -22.91 33.02
N ARG A 10 -5.02 -22.25 33.78
CA ARG A 10 -6.17 -21.54 33.20
C ARG A 10 -5.74 -20.34 32.38
N ILE A 11 -4.84 -19.50 32.89
CA ILE A 11 -4.29 -18.36 32.15
C ILE A 11 -3.59 -18.84 30.88
N LEU A 12 -2.71 -19.84 30.98
CA LEU A 12 -2.00 -20.37 29.81
C LEU A 12 -2.96 -21.00 28.80
N SER A 13 -4.07 -21.60 29.23
CA SER A 13 -5.08 -22.13 28.31
C SER A 13 -5.95 -21.03 27.68
N GLU A 14 -6.31 -19.99 28.43
CA GLU A 14 -7.07 -18.83 27.92
C GLU A 14 -6.22 -18.03 26.91
N GLU A 15 -4.92 -17.92 27.16
CA GLU A 15 -3.94 -17.27 26.29
C GLU A 15 -3.62 -18.13 25.06
N ALA A 16 -3.47 -19.45 25.22
CA ALA A 16 -3.33 -20.37 24.09
C ALA A 16 -4.60 -20.46 23.23
N ILE A 17 -5.81 -20.30 23.81
CA ILE A 17 -7.06 -20.18 23.07
C ILE A 17 -7.14 -18.81 22.38
N ARG A 18 -6.67 -17.72 22.99
CA ARG A 18 -6.57 -16.41 22.31
C ARG A 18 -5.60 -16.44 21.12
N ILE A 19 -4.46 -17.09 21.28
CA ILE A 19 -3.43 -17.25 20.24
C ILE A 19 -3.88 -18.28 19.19
N GLY A 20 -4.63 -19.31 19.59
CA GLY A 20 -5.17 -20.35 18.71
C GLY A 20 -6.49 -20.01 18.02
N ALA A 21 -7.25 -19.03 18.53
CA ALA A 21 -8.49 -18.52 17.92
C ALA A 21 -8.23 -17.39 16.92
N SER A 22 -6.98 -16.94 16.74
CA SER A 22 -6.56 -16.28 15.51
C SER A 22 -6.14 -17.33 14.48
N GLU A 23 -7.06 -18.24 14.14
CA GLU A 23 -7.06 -18.79 12.79
C GLU A 23 -7.45 -17.63 11.86
N GLN A 24 -6.48 -16.76 11.56
CA GLN A 24 -6.56 -15.88 10.40
C GLN A 24 -6.68 -16.81 9.20
N LYS A 25 -7.93 -17.03 8.73
CA LYS A 25 -8.19 -17.42 7.34
C LYS A 25 -7.26 -16.59 6.48
N SER A 26 -6.32 -17.25 5.80
CA SER A 26 -5.16 -16.57 5.24
C SER A 26 -5.56 -15.39 4.35
N ASP A 27 -5.22 -14.17 4.80
CA ASP A 27 -5.30 -12.94 3.99
C ASP A 27 -4.45 -12.99 2.72
N SER A 28 -3.66 -14.06 2.53
CA SER A 28 -2.97 -14.38 1.29
C SER A 28 -3.91 -14.39 0.07
N GLY A 29 -5.19 -14.77 0.23
CA GLY A 29 -6.18 -14.75 -0.84
C GLY A 29 -6.53 -13.34 -1.29
N ASN A 30 -6.76 -12.44 -0.34
CA ASN A 30 -7.08 -11.03 -0.58
C ASN A 30 -5.88 -10.29 -1.17
N LEU A 31 -4.68 -10.49 -0.60
CA LEU A 31 -3.43 -9.90 -1.10
C LEU A 31 -3.10 -10.36 -2.51
N LYS A 32 -3.30 -11.66 -2.80
CA LYS A 32 -3.13 -12.18 -4.16
C LYS A 32 -4.18 -11.63 -5.12
N GLY A 33 -5.45 -11.58 -4.71
CA GLY A 33 -6.54 -11.03 -5.53
C GLY A 33 -6.30 -9.57 -5.91
N PHE A 34 -5.83 -8.77 -4.95
CA PHE A 34 -5.37 -7.40 -5.20
C PHE A 34 -4.26 -7.37 -6.25
N MET A 35 -3.19 -8.15 -6.07
CA MET A 35 -2.03 -8.13 -6.97
C MET A 35 -2.40 -8.60 -8.37
N ASP A 36 -3.17 -9.68 -8.51
CA ASP A 36 -3.62 -10.19 -9.81
C ASP A 36 -4.38 -9.10 -10.60
N GLU A 37 -5.25 -8.35 -9.93
CA GLU A 37 -6.03 -7.28 -10.57
C GLU A 37 -5.18 -6.05 -10.87
N TYR A 38 -4.33 -5.60 -9.94
CA TYR A 38 -3.34 -4.54 -10.16
C TYR A 38 -2.45 -4.84 -11.39
N GLU A 39 -1.97 -6.07 -11.49
CA GLU A 39 -1.12 -6.51 -12.59
C GLU A 39 -1.87 -6.61 -13.91
N SER A 40 -3.17 -6.92 -13.89
CA SER A 40 -4.00 -6.96 -15.11
C SER A 40 -4.27 -5.58 -15.72
N GLN A 41 -4.26 -4.54 -14.89
CA GLN A 41 -4.54 -3.16 -15.31
C GLN A 41 -3.28 -2.37 -15.69
N SER A 42 -2.10 -2.94 -15.44
CA SER A 42 -0.80 -2.28 -15.65
C SER A 42 0.17 -3.16 -16.43
N LYS A 43 1.13 -2.53 -17.10
CA LYS A 43 2.13 -3.25 -17.88
C LYS A 43 3.43 -3.37 -17.10
N ARG A 44 4.12 -4.50 -17.21
CA ARG A 44 5.44 -4.67 -16.61
C ARG A 44 6.43 -3.68 -17.23
N ASN A 45 7.20 -2.98 -16.40
CA ASN A 45 8.30 -2.14 -16.88
C ASN A 45 9.46 -3.05 -17.35
N PRO A 46 9.80 -3.09 -18.65
CA PRO A 46 10.82 -4.01 -19.16
C PRO A 46 12.25 -3.63 -18.77
N ILE A 47 12.46 -2.37 -18.38
CA ILE A 47 13.78 -1.80 -18.03
C ILE A 47 13.89 -1.43 -16.54
N GLY A 48 12.81 -1.64 -15.78
CA GLY A 48 12.73 -1.29 -14.36
C GLY A 48 13.19 -2.40 -13.41
N MET A 49 13.09 -2.12 -12.13
CA MET A 49 13.25 -3.12 -11.07
C MET A 49 12.17 -4.22 -11.20
N PRO A 50 12.46 -5.44 -10.72
CA PRO A 50 11.45 -6.48 -10.59
C PRO A 50 10.24 -5.97 -9.78
N GLY A 51 9.03 -6.12 -10.34
CA GLY A 51 7.79 -5.64 -9.72
C GLY A 51 7.35 -4.25 -10.18
N GLU A 52 8.22 -3.48 -10.83
CA GLU A 52 7.82 -2.19 -11.40
C GLU A 52 6.86 -2.35 -12.57
N ARG A 53 5.82 -1.51 -12.56
CA ARG A 53 4.79 -1.48 -13.58
C ARG A 53 4.57 -0.06 -14.06
N TYR A 54 4.05 0.08 -15.26
CA TYR A 54 3.70 1.36 -15.85
C TYR A 54 2.27 1.38 -16.34
N TRP A 55 1.71 2.59 -16.32
CA TRP A 55 0.37 2.94 -16.73
C TRP A 55 0.47 4.01 -17.82
N TYR A 56 -0.08 3.74 -18.99
CA TYR A 56 -0.09 4.72 -20.08
C TYR A 56 -1.24 5.72 -19.90
N MET A 57 -0.90 7.01 -19.89
CA MET A 57 -1.84 8.10 -19.58
C MET A 57 -2.19 8.96 -20.79
N GLY A 58 -1.64 8.67 -21.96
CA GLY A 58 -1.82 9.45 -23.17
C GLY A 58 -0.55 10.20 -23.56
N GLU A 59 -0.72 11.18 -24.44
CA GLU A 59 0.37 11.98 -25.00
C GLU A 59 0.04 13.46 -24.81
N ILE A 60 1.02 14.24 -24.38
CA ILE A 60 0.95 15.70 -24.22
C ILE A 60 2.16 16.30 -24.90
N ASP A 61 1.94 17.25 -25.81
CA ASP A 61 3.01 17.96 -26.55
C ASP A 61 4.06 17.02 -27.17
N GLY A 62 3.62 15.92 -27.78
CA GLY A 62 4.52 14.95 -28.40
C GLY A 62 5.18 13.97 -27.42
N LYS A 63 4.84 14.02 -26.12
CA LYS A 63 5.46 13.21 -25.07
C LYS A 63 4.47 12.23 -24.48
N TYR A 64 4.84 10.95 -24.50
CA TYR A 64 4.06 9.90 -23.83
C TYR A 64 4.13 10.07 -22.31
N CYS A 65 2.97 10.18 -21.69
CA CYS A 65 2.84 10.31 -20.24
C CYS A 65 2.60 8.93 -19.62
N LEU A 66 3.48 8.55 -18.70
CA LEU A 66 3.45 7.28 -17.98
C LEU A 66 3.41 7.55 -16.48
N VAL A 67 2.65 6.75 -15.74
CA VAL A 67 2.82 6.62 -14.29
C VAL A 67 3.50 5.29 -14.01
N ILE A 68 4.63 5.31 -13.31
CA ILE A 68 5.36 4.13 -12.88
C ILE A 68 5.04 3.85 -11.41
N THR A 69 4.74 2.60 -11.08
CA THR A 69 4.42 2.16 -9.72
C THR A 69 5.20 0.91 -9.34
N ASN A 70 5.60 0.80 -8.07
CA ASN A 70 6.19 -0.41 -7.50
C ASN A 70 5.45 -0.82 -6.23
N LEU A 71 4.75 -1.96 -6.30
CA LEU A 71 3.95 -2.53 -5.22
C LEU A 71 4.30 -4.00 -5.05
N PHE A 72 4.35 -4.47 -3.81
CA PHE A 72 4.53 -5.89 -3.51
C PHE A 72 3.85 -6.31 -2.21
N ILE A 73 3.64 -7.61 -2.06
CA ILE A 73 3.06 -8.20 -0.86
C ILE A 73 4.12 -8.22 0.26
N ASP A 74 3.85 -7.53 1.36
CA ASP A 74 4.56 -7.72 2.62
C ASP A 74 3.85 -8.80 3.43
N LYS A 75 4.38 -10.02 3.38
CA LYS A 75 3.81 -11.16 4.10
C LYS A 75 3.99 -11.06 5.62
N GLN A 76 4.98 -10.30 6.10
CA GLN A 76 5.23 -10.18 7.53
C GLN A 76 4.19 -9.28 8.18
N ARG A 77 3.81 -8.21 7.48
CA ARG A 77 2.80 -7.24 7.94
C ARG A 77 1.41 -7.46 7.34
N ASN A 78 1.27 -8.47 6.48
CA ASN A 78 0.02 -8.85 5.85
C ASN A 78 -0.67 -7.66 5.13
N ASN A 79 0.12 -6.92 4.36
CA ASN A 79 -0.33 -5.72 3.64
C ASN A 79 0.31 -5.66 2.24
N ILE A 80 -0.07 -4.64 1.48
CA ILE A 80 0.64 -4.26 0.26
C ILE A 80 1.59 -3.11 0.59
N LYS A 81 2.88 -3.35 0.44
CA LYS A 81 3.89 -2.29 0.48
C LYS A 81 3.89 -1.58 -0.87
N TRP A 82 3.64 -0.29 -0.83
CA TRP A 82 3.77 0.60 -1.97
C TRP A 82 5.07 1.38 -1.84
N SER A 83 6.06 1.01 -2.66
CA SER A 83 7.39 1.61 -2.62
C SER A 83 7.52 2.89 -3.43
N SER A 84 6.84 2.99 -4.57
CA SER A 84 7.00 4.16 -5.43
C SER A 84 5.79 4.45 -6.32
N ILE A 85 5.55 5.73 -6.56
CA ILE A 85 4.70 6.25 -7.63
C ILE A 85 5.41 7.44 -8.28
N GLN A 86 5.58 7.41 -9.59
CA GLN A 86 6.32 8.43 -10.33
C GLN A 86 5.64 8.75 -11.65
N LEU A 87 5.65 10.03 -12.04
CA LEU A 87 5.24 10.46 -13.37
C LEU A 87 6.45 10.61 -14.30
N VAL A 88 6.34 10.08 -15.50
CA VAL A 88 7.40 10.11 -16.52
C VAL A 88 6.83 10.59 -17.87
N PRO A 89 7.52 11.50 -18.58
CA PRO A 89 8.72 12.22 -18.16
C PRO A 89 8.40 13.34 -17.17
N PRO A 90 9.35 13.70 -16.28
CA PRO A 90 9.19 14.80 -15.34
C PRO A 90 8.96 16.13 -16.07
N GLY A 91 8.20 17.03 -15.45
CA GLY A 91 7.87 18.37 -15.93
C GLY A 91 6.93 18.46 -17.14
N ALA A 92 6.78 17.40 -17.94
CA ALA A 92 5.95 17.45 -19.16
C ALA A 92 4.47 17.15 -18.91
N CYS A 93 4.20 16.20 -18.01
CA CYS A 93 2.86 15.66 -17.79
C CYS A 93 2.30 16.05 -16.41
N GLU A 94 3.03 16.87 -15.67
CA GLU A 94 2.66 17.30 -14.31
C GLU A 94 1.41 18.19 -14.32
N GLY A 95 0.72 18.25 -13.18
CA GLY A 95 -0.53 19.01 -13.05
C GLY A 95 -1.76 18.39 -13.72
N GLN A 96 -1.61 17.28 -14.46
CA GLN A 96 -2.71 16.61 -15.17
C GLN A 96 -3.52 15.63 -14.31
N GLY A 97 -3.13 15.47 -13.03
CA GLY A 97 -3.79 14.54 -12.11
C GLY A 97 -3.54 13.05 -12.42
N PHE A 98 -2.60 12.72 -13.30
CA PHE A 98 -2.32 11.33 -13.68
C PHE A 98 -1.87 10.44 -12.51
N ALA A 99 -0.94 10.92 -11.68
CA ALA A 99 -0.53 10.19 -10.48
C ALA A 99 -1.73 9.99 -9.52
N SER A 100 -2.55 11.02 -9.30
CA SER A 100 -3.77 10.94 -8.48
C SER A 100 -4.78 9.94 -9.04
N LYS A 101 -4.93 9.84 -10.37
CA LYS A 101 -5.81 8.84 -10.99
C LYS A 101 -5.34 7.42 -10.69
N ILE A 102 -4.04 7.15 -10.77
CA ILE A 102 -3.48 5.85 -10.43
C ILE A 102 -3.54 5.59 -8.92
N MET A 103 -3.34 6.62 -8.08
CA MET A 103 -3.59 6.58 -6.64
C MET A 103 -4.99 6.07 -6.32
N ASN A 104 -6.00 6.72 -6.88
CA ASN A 104 -7.40 6.34 -6.70
C ASN A 104 -7.71 4.93 -7.19
N THR A 105 -7.10 4.51 -8.30
CA THR A 105 -7.29 3.16 -8.86
C THR A 105 -6.76 2.12 -7.88
N ILE A 106 -5.55 2.32 -7.36
CA ILE A 106 -4.90 1.41 -6.43
C ILE A 106 -5.63 1.38 -5.08
N THR A 107 -6.02 2.52 -4.53
CA THR A 107 -6.78 2.56 -3.26
C THR A 107 -8.17 1.93 -3.42
N SER A 108 -8.82 2.09 -4.57
CA SER A 108 -10.10 1.40 -4.85
C SER A 108 -9.93 -0.12 -4.94
N LEU A 109 -8.81 -0.61 -5.51
CA LEU A 109 -8.48 -2.03 -5.48
C LEU A 109 -8.23 -2.50 -4.05
N ALA A 110 -7.57 -1.69 -3.23
CA ALA A 110 -7.32 -2.03 -1.84
C ALA A 110 -8.63 -2.18 -1.06
N ASP A 111 -9.58 -1.27 -1.28
CA ASP A 111 -10.92 -1.30 -0.70
C ASP A 111 -11.69 -2.54 -1.15
N LYS A 112 -11.68 -2.81 -2.46
CA LYS A 112 -12.36 -3.96 -3.07
C LYS A 112 -11.90 -5.29 -2.50
N HIS A 113 -10.59 -5.44 -2.28
CA HIS A 113 -9.99 -6.69 -1.81
C HIS A 113 -9.82 -6.74 -0.29
N GLY A 114 -10.16 -5.66 0.43
CA GLY A 114 -10.01 -5.62 1.88
C GLY A 114 -8.55 -5.64 2.34
N VAL A 115 -7.63 -5.05 1.57
CA VAL A 115 -6.19 -5.04 1.90
C VAL A 115 -5.72 -3.68 2.40
N THR A 116 -4.82 -3.70 3.38
CA THR A 116 -4.14 -2.49 3.86
C THR A 116 -3.01 -2.11 2.90
N LEU A 117 -2.87 -0.81 2.63
CA LEU A 117 -1.71 -0.25 1.94
C LEU A 117 -0.75 0.38 2.95
N ARG A 118 0.55 0.22 2.74
CA ARG A 118 1.59 0.89 3.54
C ARG A 118 2.64 1.51 2.62
N LEU A 119 3.08 2.73 2.89
CA LEU A 119 4.09 3.45 2.12
C LEU A 119 5.02 4.26 3.00
N ASP A 120 6.19 4.59 2.46
CA ASP A 120 7.12 5.57 3.04
C ASP A 120 6.96 6.88 2.25
N VAL A 121 6.88 8.00 2.96
CA VAL A 121 6.70 9.33 2.38
C VAL A 121 8.08 9.94 2.17
N GLU A 122 8.68 9.64 1.03
CA GLU A 122 9.98 10.18 0.63
C GLU A 122 9.91 10.68 -0.82
N PRO A 123 10.21 11.97 -1.09
CA PRO A 123 10.33 12.47 -2.44
C PRO A 123 11.47 11.76 -3.18
N PHE A 124 11.20 11.34 -4.41
CA PHE A 124 12.24 10.77 -5.27
C PHE A 124 12.00 11.14 -6.73
N GLY A 125 13.08 11.35 -7.47
CA GLY A 125 13.05 11.54 -8.94
C GLY A 125 12.42 12.83 -9.47
N GLN A 126 11.73 13.63 -8.63
CA GLN A 126 11.17 14.93 -8.98
C GLN A 126 11.41 15.92 -7.84
N GLU A 127 11.83 17.14 -8.17
CA GLU A 127 12.15 18.20 -7.20
C GLU A 127 10.93 19.06 -6.83
N SER A 128 9.76 18.78 -7.41
CA SER A 128 8.59 19.66 -7.32
C SER A 128 7.72 19.48 -6.08
N LEU A 129 7.87 18.40 -5.32
CA LEU A 129 7.07 18.12 -4.12
C LEU A 129 7.96 17.99 -2.89
N THR A 130 7.59 18.71 -1.83
CA THR A 130 8.17 18.53 -0.50
C THR A 130 7.57 17.32 0.22
N ASP A 131 8.18 16.87 1.31
CA ASP A 131 7.62 15.83 2.18
C ASP A 131 6.22 16.21 2.66
N GLU A 132 6.01 17.47 3.03
CA GLU A 132 4.72 18.00 3.50
C GLU A 132 3.64 17.93 2.41
N ASP A 133 4.01 18.21 1.16
CA ASP A 133 3.11 18.10 0.01
C ASP A 133 2.71 16.64 -0.24
N LEU A 134 3.67 15.72 -0.15
CA LEU A 134 3.42 14.28 -0.29
C LEU A 134 2.54 13.74 0.83
N PHE A 135 2.85 14.07 2.09
CA PHE A 135 2.02 13.73 3.25
C PHE A 135 0.59 14.20 3.06
N SER A 136 0.42 15.46 2.65
CA SER A 136 -0.89 16.04 2.41
C SER A 136 -1.62 15.33 1.27
N TRP A 137 -0.90 14.98 0.20
CA TRP A 137 -1.46 14.26 -0.94
C TRP A 137 -1.91 12.84 -0.58
N TYR A 138 -1.09 12.07 0.13
CA TYR A 138 -1.48 10.75 0.63
C TYR A 138 -2.64 10.84 1.62
N SER A 139 -2.62 11.82 2.54
CA SER A 139 -3.70 12.00 3.51
C SER A 139 -5.06 12.26 2.86
N ARG A 140 -5.11 13.03 1.77
CA ARG A 140 -6.35 13.23 0.98
C ARG A 140 -6.91 11.93 0.39
N ASN A 141 -6.08 10.89 0.29
CA ASN A 141 -6.46 9.57 -0.21
C ASN A 141 -6.75 8.57 0.92
N GLY A 142 -6.86 9.03 2.17
CA GLY A 142 -7.22 8.20 3.32
C GLY A 142 -6.03 7.48 3.96
N PHE A 143 -4.80 7.86 3.63
CA PHE A 143 -3.63 7.42 4.38
C PHE A 143 -3.52 8.20 5.69
N VAL A 144 -3.12 7.51 6.75
CA VAL A 144 -2.83 8.06 8.07
C VAL A 144 -1.41 7.72 8.47
N LYS A 145 -0.79 8.53 9.34
CA LYS A 145 0.55 8.22 9.86
C LYS A 145 0.52 6.91 10.66
N SER A 146 1.51 6.06 10.43
CA SER A 146 1.70 4.85 11.23
C SER A 146 2.39 5.20 12.54
N ASP A 147 2.00 4.53 13.63
CA ASP A 147 2.66 4.71 14.94
C ASP A 147 4.09 4.14 14.96
N ASP A 148 4.44 3.29 13.98
CA ASP A 148 5.73 2.61 13.93
C ASP A 148 6.91 3.55 13.60
N TYR A 149 6.70 4.53 12.71
CA TYR A 149 7.76 5.38 12.15
C TYR A 149 7.19 6.70 11.60
N TYR A 150 7.93 7.80 11.76
CA TYR A 150 7.50 9.16 11.39
C TYR A 150 7.13 9.35 9.92
N ASP A 151 7.85 8.67 9.02
CA ASP A 151 7.72 8.85 7.57
C ASP A 151 6.88 7.77 6.91
N VAL A 152 6.17 6.97 7.72
CA VAL A 152 5.35 5.88 7.22
C VAL A 152 3.89 6.23 7.31
N MET A 153 3.17 5.96 6.23
CA MET A 153 1.71 6.06 6.22
C MET A 153 1.06 4.75 5.83
N GLU A 154 -0.11 4.53 6.40
CA GLU A 154 -0.94 3.35 6.17
C GLU A 154 -2.35 3.76 5.81
N ARG A 155 -3.01 2.94 5.00
CA ARG A 155 -4.42 3.11 4.66
C ARG A 155 -5.12 1.78 4.83
N LEU A 156 -6.06 1.73 5.77
CA LEU A 156 -6.96 0.60 5.93
C LEU A 156 -7.98 0.55 4.77
N PRO A 157 -8.58 -0.63 4.51
CA PRO A 157 -9.69 -0.73 3.57
C PRO A 157 -10.83 0.25 3.91
N ASN A 158 -11.41 0.83 2.87
CA ASN A 158 -12.43 1.87 2.88
C ASN A 158 -12.02 3.18 3.57
N GLY A 159 -10.72 3.44 3.70
CA GLY A 159 -10.21 4.63 4.39
C GLY A 159 -10.57 4.67 5.87
N GLY A 160 -10.80 3.51 6.49
CA GLY A 160 -11.09 3.42 7.91
C GLY A 160 -9.95 4.01 8.74
N ASN A 161 -10.30 4.84 9.73
CA ASN A 161 -9.39 5.23 10.78
C ASN A 161 -9.46 4.18 11.90
N THR A 162 -8.32 3.80 12.45
CA THR A 162 -8.23 3.06 13.73
C THR A 162 -8.76 3.90 14.89
#